data_AF-A0AA42QIL1-F1
#
_entry.id   AF-A0AA42QIL1-F1
#
_cell.length_a   1.000
_cell.length_b   1.000
_cell.length_c   1.000
_cell.angle_alpha   90.00
_cell.angle_beta   90.00
_cell.angle_gamma   90.00
#
_symmetry.space_group_name_H-M   'P 1'
#
loop_
_entity.id
_entity.type
_entity.pdbx_description
1 polymer ?
#
loop_
_entity_poly.entity_id
_entity_poly.type
_entity_poly.pdbx_seq_one_letter_code
_entity_poly.pdbx_strand_id
1 'polypeptide(L)'
;MTMRHPPAKQSILLALHFWLLSVPLVLFSFYFAFLMTWGALLRGSVVFLSMIALWALLSLLALSFIYRLINAWHERGTAGLRENSEPLSAMGLICAMQAGCAMYIVVGPFGMLFLPVSIALGAPWLTLVCHLRWLTKKEVVE
;
A
#
# COMPACT_ATOMS: atom_id res chain seq x y z
N MET A 1 -24.33 -8.70 32.12
CA MET A 1 -23.66 -8.81 30.81
C MET A 1 -22.24 -8.30 30.97
N THR A 2 -21.31 -9.19 31.28
CA THR A 2 -19.93 -8.82 31.57
C THR A 2 -19.20 -8.61 30.24
N MET A 3 -18.91 -7.36 29.90
CA MET A 3 -18.07 -7.04 28.74
C MET A 3 -16.68 -7.65 28.97
N ARG A 4 -16.42 -8.80 28.35
CA ARG A 4 -15.05 -9.33 28.24
C ARG A 4 -14.27 -8.35 27.38
N HIS A 5 -13.42 -7.54 28.01
CA HIS A 5 -12.35 -6.88 27.29
C HIS A 5 -11.55 -7.96 26.55
N PRO A 6 -11.33 -7.83 25.24
CA PRO A 6 -10.44 -8.75 24.54
C PRO A 6 -9.07 -8.71 25.22
N PRO A 7 -8.35 -9.84 25.32
CA PRO A 7 -7.02 -9.87 25.89
C PRO A 7 -6.15 -8.77 25.28
N ALA A 8 -5.35 -8.05 26.07
CA ALA A 8 -4.61 -6.86 25.65
C ALA A 8 -3.81 -7.05 24.34
N LYS A 9 -3.33 -8.27 24.05
CA LYS A 9 -2.73 -8.65 22.76
C LYS A 9 -3.66 -8.47 21.56
N GLN A 10 -4.93 -8.84 21.65
CA GLN A 10 -5.91 -8.68 20.57
C GLN A 10 -6.24 -7.22 20.30
N SER A 11 -6.37 -6.37 21.32
CA SER A 11 -6.63 -4.93 21.13
C SER A 11 -5.48 -4.21 20.44
N ILE A 12 -4.22 -4.52 20.79
CA ILE A 12 -3.03 -3.93 20.17
C ILE A 12 -2.91 -4.38 18.71
N LEU A 13 -3.17 -5.67 18.44
CA LEU A 13 -3.08 -6.24 17.10
C LEU A 13 -4.18 -5.68 16.17
N LEU A 14 -5.38 -5.43 16.73
CA LEU A 14 -6.48 -4.78 16.02
C LEU A 14 -6.18 -3.30 15.73
N ALA A 15 -5.66 -2.57 16.72
CA ALA A 15 -5.24 -1.17 16.54
C ALA A 15 -4.13 -1.06 15.48
N LEU A 16 -3.16 -1.97 15.51
CA LEU A 16 -2.10 -2.06 14.51
C LEU A 16 -2.67 -2.35 13.12
N HIS A 17 -3.65 -3.25 13.00
CA HIS A 17 -4.37 -3.53 11.76
C HIS A 17 -5.06 -2.29 11.17
N PHE A 18 -5.83 -1.59 12.01
CA PHE A 18 -6.52 -0.38 11.58
C PHE A 18 -5.53 0.69 11.17
N TRP A 19 -4.41 0.84 11.89
CA TRP A 19 -3.37 1.81 11.55
C TRP A 19 -2.64 1.46 10.24
N LEU A 20 -2.27 0.19 10.08
CA LEU A 20 -1.57 -0.34 8.90
C LEU A 20 -2.42 -0.32 7.64
N LEU A 21 -3.75 -0.40 7.75
CA LEU A 21 -4.66 -0.31 6.61
C LEU A 21 -5.08 1.15 6.32
N SER A 22 -5.36 1.92 7.37
CA SER A 22 -5.84 3.31 7.23
C SER A 22 -4.77 4.25 6.65
N VAL A 23 -3.51 4.12 7.06
CA VAL A 23 -2.44 5.00 6.59
C VAL A 23 -2.24 4.87 5.07
N PRO A 24 -2.00 3.67 4.50
CA PRO A 24 -1.93 3.51 3.04
C PRO A 24 -3.18 3.98 2.31
N LEU A 25 -4.37 3.78 2.88
CA LEU A 25 -5.63 4.18 2.27
C LEU A 25 -5.80 5.71 2.22
N VAL A 26 -5.39 6.41 3.28
CA VAL A 26 -5.35 7.88 3.32
C VAL A 26 -4.33 8.41 2.33
N LEU A 27 -3.14 7.82 2.27
CA LEU A 27 -2.10 8.19 1.30
C LEU A 27 -2.58 7.96 -0.14
N PHE A 28 -3.25 6.83 -0.40
CA PHE A 28 -3.87 6.53 -1.69
C PHE A 28 -4.90 7.60 -2.06
N SER A 29 -5.84 7.92 -1.16
CA SER A 29 -6.91 8.88 -1.42
C SER A 29 -6.37 10.29 -1.66
N PHE A 30 -5.40 10.71 -0.84
CA PHE A 30 -4.75 12.02 -0.98
C PHE A 30 -3.98 12.11 -2.30
N TYR A 31 -3.19 11.08 -2.62
CA TYR A 31 -2.41 11.07 -3.85
C TYR A 31 -3.30 10.97 -5.09
N PHE A 32 -4.36 10.16 -5.06
CA PHE A 32 -5.33 10.07 -6.15
C PHE A 32 -6.03 11.41 -6.39
N ALA A 33 -6.51 12.08 -5.33
CA ALA A 33 -7.10 13.41 -5.43
C ALA A 33 -6.10 14.43 -6.01
N PHE A 34 -4.87 14.42 -5.52
CA PHE A 34 -3.78 15.25 -6.05
C PHE A 34 -3.56 15.02 -7.55
N LEU A 35 -3.46 13.76 -7.98
CA LEU A 35 -3.26 13.41 -9.39
C LEU A 35 -4.44 13.82 -10.28
N MET A 36 -5.68 13.68 -9.80
CA MET A 36 -6.87 14.10 -10.53
C MET A 36 -6.94 15.63 -10.68
N THR A 37 -6.66 16.38 -9.61
CA THR A 37 -6.58 17.85 -9.66
C THR A 37 -5.46 18.30 -10.60
N TRP A 38 -4.30 17.65 -10.54
CA TRP A 38 -3.17 17.91 -11.41
C TRP A 38 -3.49 17.65 -12.89
N GLY A 39 -4.13 16.51 -13.18
CA GLY A 39 -4.58 16.16 -14.53
C GLY A 39 -5.60 17.14 -15.10
N ALA A 40 -6.53 17.62 -14.27
CA ALA A 40 -7.49 18.64 -14.69
C ALA A 40 -6.80 19.96 -15.05
N LEU A 41 -5.81 20.39 -14.25
CA LEU A 41 -5.06 21.63 -14.50
C LEU A 41 -4.20 21.57 -15.76
N LEU A 42 -3.60 20.41 -16.06
CA LEU A 42 -2.73 20.24 -17.22
C LEU A 42 -3.44 19.78 -18.51
N ARG A 43 -4.78 19.72 -18.52
CA ARG A 43 -5.56 19.11 -19.62
C ARG A 43 -5.01 17.72 -19.99
N GLY A 44 -4.98 16.85 -18.99
CA GLY A 44 -4.31 15.54 -19.02
C GLY A 44 -4.53 14.78 -20.33
N SER A 45 -3.42 14.31 -20.91
CA SER A 45 -3.44 13.49 -22.13
C SER A 45 -4.08 12.12 -21.84
N VAL A 46 -4.47 11.41 -22.91
CA VAL A 46 -4.94 10.02 -22.81
C VAL A 46 -3.92 9.15 -22.06
N VAL A 47 -2.63 9.36 -22.32
CA VAL A 47 -1.55 8.60 -21.66
C VAL A 47 -1.50 8.90 -20.15
N PHE A 48 -1.68 10.16 -19.75
CA PHE A 48 -1.74 10.54 -18.33
C PHE A 48 -2.91 9.85 -17.62
N LEU A 49 -4.10 9.86 -18.23
CA LEU A 49 -5.28 9.18 -17.70
C LEU A 49 -5.08 7.66 -17.64
N SER A 50 -4.45 7.05 -18.65
CA SER A 50 -4.10 5.63 -18.64
C SER A 50 -3.14 5.27 -17.52
N MET A 51 -2.18 6.14 -17.19
CA MET A 51 -1.24 5.89 -16.09
C MET A 51 -1.89 6.05 -14.72
N ILE A 52 -2.80 7.01 -14.55
CA ILE A 52 -3.62 7.09 -13.32
C ILE A 52 -4.49 5.85 -13.19
N ALA A 53 -5.15 5.42 -14.26
CA ALA A 53 -6.01 4.24 -14.25
C ALA A 53 -5.19 2.98 -13.91
N LEU A 54 -4.01 2.81 -14.50
CA LEU A 54 -3.11 1.70 -14.18
C LEU A 54 -2.64 1.76 -12.73
N TRP A 55 -2.26 2.94 -12.23
CA TRP A 55 -1.88 3.12 -10.83
C TRP A 55 -3.02 2.79 -9.86
N ALA A 56 -4.26 3.18 -10.18
CA ALA A 56 -5.44 2.86 -9.39
C ALA A 56 -5.75 1.36 -9.41
N LEU A 57 -5.66 0.71 -10.57
CA LEU A 57 -5.82 -0.74 -10.72
C LEU A 57 -4.78 -1.51 -9.90
N LEU A 58 -3.50 -1.09 -9.99
CA LEU A 58 -2.43 -1.66 -9.18
C LEU A 58 -2.69 -1.46 -7.68
N SER A 59 -3.28 -0.35 -7.29
CA SER A 59 -3.64 -0.08 -5.89
C SER A 59 -4.77 -0.99 -5.39
N LEU A 60 -5.79 -1.23 -6.20
CA LEU A 60 -6.87 -2.17 -5.89
C LEU A 60 -6.36 -3.62 -5.82
N LEU A 61 -5.47 -3.98 -6.74
CA LEU A 61 -4.83 -5.28 -6.73
C LEU A 61 -4.00 -5.45 -5.44
N ALA A 62 -3.18 -4.46 -5.09
CA ALA A 62 -2.39 -4.46 -3.87
C ALA A 62 -3.25 -4.58 -2.61
N LEU A 63 -4.40 -3.88 -2.56
CA LEU A 63 -5.35 -3.97 -1.45
C LEU A 63 -5.86 -5.41 -1.26
N SER A 64 -6.19 -6.13 -2.35
CA SER A 64 -6.66 -7.51 -2.25
C SER A 64 -5.58 -8.47 -1.73
N PHE A 65 -4.34 -8.31 -2.19
CA PHE A 65 -3.19 -9.08 -1.69
C PHE A 65 -2.88 -8.78 -0.23
N ILE A 66 -2.97 -7.51 0.18
CA ILE A 66 -2.80 -7.10 1.57
C ILE A 66 -3.85 -7.76 2.46
N TYR A 67 -5.13 -7.70 2.07
CA TYR A 67 -6.19 -8.31 2.86
C TYR A 67 -5.94 -9.81 3.07
N ARG A 68 -5.52 -10.50 2.01
CA ARG A 68 -5.15 -11.92 2.10
C ARG A 68 -3.95 -12.16 3.01
N LEU A 69 -2.88 -11.38 2.89
CA LEU A 69 -1.66 -11.51 3.70
C LEU A 69 -1.93 -11.22 5.19
N ILE A 70 -2.73 -10.20 5.44
CA ILE A 70 -3.16 -9.79 6.77
C ILE A 70 -4.02 -10.87 7.41
N ASN A 71 -4.99 -11.43 6.68
CA ASN A 71 -5.80 -12.54 7.21
C ASN A 71 -4.97 -13.80 7.46
N ALA A 72 -4.05 -14.14 6.55
CA ALA A 72 -3.14 -15.26 6.75
C ALA A 72 -2.27 -15.06 8.01
N TRP A 73 -1.80 -13.84 8.25
CA TRP A 73 -1.09 -13.49 9.48
C TRP A 73 -1.99 -13.56 10.72
N HIS A 74 -3.25 -13.15 10.61
CA HIS A 74 -4.19 -13.21 11.73
C HIS A 74 -4.53 -14.65 12.12
N GLU A 75 -4.72 -15.54 11.14
CA GLU A 75 -5.10 -16.94 11.38
C GLU A 75 -3.93 -17.81 11.84
N ARG A 76 -2.74 -17.61 11.26
CA ARG A 76 -1.60 -18.54 11.42
C ARG A 76 -0.30 -17.85 11.80
N GLY A 77 -0.34 -16.56 12.15
CA GLY A 77 0.86 -15.80 12.46
C GLY A 77 1.83 -15.74 11.28
N THR A 78 3.12 -15.76 11.58
CA THR A 78 4.21 -15.75 10.59
C THR A 78 4.20 -16.97 9.66
N ALA A 79 3.70 -18.12 10.11
CA ALA A 79 3.59 -19.32 9.28
C ALA A 79 2.64 -19.06 8.09
N GLY A 80 1.52 -18.38 8.33
CA GLY A 80 0.60 -17.94 7.28
C GLY A 80 1.24 -16.94 6.31
N LEU A 81 2.12 -16.06 6.78
CA LEU A 81 2.89 -15.16 5.90
C LEU A 81 3.93 -15.90 5.06
N ARG A 82 4.54 -16.97 5.60
CA ARG A 82 5.55 -17.78 4.92
C ARG A 82 4.93 -18.62 3.80
N GLU A 83 3.76 -19.20 4.06
CA GLU A 83 2.94 -19.89 3.04
C GLU A 83 2.48 -18.93 1.93
N ASN A 84 2.33 -17.64 2.22
CA ASN A 84 1.98 -16.61 1.25
C ASN A 84 3.18 -15.73 0.84
N SER A 85 4.38 -16.32 0.79
CA SER A 85 5.61 -15.63 0.37
C SER A 85 5.57 -15.11 -1.08
N GLU A 86 4.91 -15.83 -1.99
CA GLU A 86 4.66 -15.38 -3.37
C GLU A 86 3.81 -14.10 -3.43
N PRO A 87 2.60 -14.05 -2.81
CA PRO A 87 1.82 -12.82 -2.64
C PRO A 87 2.63 -11.66 -2.07
N LEU A 88 3.49 -11.91 -1.07
CA LEU A 88 4.35 -10.90 -0.45
C LEU A 88 5.48 -10.42 -1.38
N SER A 89 5.94 -11.27 -2.29
CA SER A 89 6.89 -10.91 -3.35
C SER A 89 6.21 -10.07 -4.43
N ALA A 90 5.06 -10.53 -4.92
CA ALA A 90 4.24 -9.86 -5.93
C ALA A 90 3.84 -8.45 -5.49
N MET A 91 3.50 -8.27 -4.22
CA MET A 91 3.23 -6.95 -3.64
C MET A 91 4.39 -5.96 -3.78
N GLY A 92 5.64 -6.42 -3.66
CA GLY A 92 6.81 -5.58 -3.89
C GLY A 92 6.92 -5.12 -5.34
N LEU A 93 6.62 -6.01 -6.29
CA LEU A 93 6.58 -5.68 -7.71
C LEU A 93 5.45 -4.67 -8.02
N ILE A 94 4.26 -4.89 -7.47
CA ILE A 94 3.12 -3.97 -7.63
C ILE A 94 3.50 -2.58 -7.10
N CYS A 95 4.11 -2.48 -5.92
CA CYS A 95 4.57 -1.21 -5.37
C CYS A 95 5.61 -0.53 -6.29
N ALA A 96 6.55 -1.28 -6.87
CA ALA A 96 7.52 -0.74 -7.81
C ALA A 96 6.85 -0.23 -9.11
N MET A 97 5.87 -0.95 -9.64
CA MET A 97 5.09 -0.52 -10.81
C MET A 97 4.27 0.73 -10.51
N GLN A 98 3.68 0.82 -9.31
CA GLN A 98 2.96 2.03 -8.87
C GLN A 98 3.89 3.24 -8.77
N ALA A 99 5.10 3.06 -8.20
CA ALA A 99 6.11 4.11 -8.17
C ALA A 99 6.54 4.54 -9.59
N GLY A 100 6.69 3.59 -10.52
CA GLY A 100 6.97 3.88 -11.93
C GLY A 100 5.85 4.70 -12.61
N CYS A 101 4.59 4.32 -12.39
CA CYS A 101 3.43 5.08 -12.87
C CYS A 101 3.44 6.50 -12.30
N ALA A 102 3.66 6.61 -10.98
CA ALA A 102 3.75 7.89 -10.28
C ALA A 102 4.86 8.78 -10.87
N MET A 103 6.05 8.24 -11.16
CA MET A 103 7.12 9.02 -11.79
C MET A 103 6.70 9.53 -13.18
N TYR A 104 6.12 8.68 -14.03
CA TYR A 104 5.69 9.06 -15.38
C TYR A 104 4.64 10.18 -15.36
N ILE A 105 3.64 10.06 -14.48
CA ILE A 105 2.55 11.02 -14.30
C ILE A 105 3.09 12.42 -13.97
N VAL A 106 4.28 12.49 -13.37
CA VAL A 106 4.89 13.72 -12.87
C VAL A 106 5.91 14.27 -13.87
N VAL A 107 6.29 13.56 -14.94
CA VAL A 107 7.19 14.11 -15.97
C VAL A 107 6.47 15.22 -16.76
N GLY A 108 6.71 16.47 -16.38
CA GLY A 108 6.18 17.68 -17.00
C GLY A 108 6.94 18.93 -16.49
N PRO A 109 6.63 20.14 -16.99
CA PRO A 109 7.37 21.37 -16.64
C PRO A 109 7.37 21.70 -15.14
N PHE A 110 6.40 21.18 -14.38
CA PHE A 110 6.31 21.32 -12.93
C PHE A 110 6.61 20.01 -12.19
N GLY A 111 7.09 19.00 -12.91
CA GLY A 111 7.31 17.66 -12.40
C GLY A 111 8.27 17.55 -11.25
N MET A 112 9.38 18.30 -11.31
CA MET A 112 10.38 18.28 -10.24
C MET A 112 9.83 18.74 -8.88
N LEU A 113 8.81 19.61 -8.86
CA LEU A 113 8.20 20.08 -7.61
C LEU A 113 7.37 18.98 -6.92
N PHE A 114 6.76 18.09 -7.70
CA PHE A 114 5.89 17.04 -7.19
C PHE A 114 6.55 15.65 -7.15
N LEU A 115 7.73 15.50 -7.75
CA LEU A 115 8.51 14.27 -7.76
C LEU A 115 8.73 13.69 -6.35
N PRO A 116 9.08 14.47 -5.30
CA PRO A 116 9.29 13.92 -3.96
C PRO A 116 7.99 13.37 -3.36
N VAL A 117 6.87 14.07 -3.58
CA VAL A 117 5.53 13.67 -3.12
C VAL A 117 5.11 12.38 -3.83
N SER A 118 5.37 12.28 -5.12
CA SER A 118 5.06 11.10 -5.93
C SER A 118 5.94 9.90 -5.65
N ILE A 119 7.19 10.10 -5.23
CA ILE A 119 8.03 9.00 -4.75
C ILE A 119 7.54 8.53 -3.37
N ALA A 120 7.21 9.46 -2.47
CA ALA A 120 6.76 9.14 -1.12
C ALA A 120 5.37 8.49 -1.08
N LEU A 121 4.45 8.95 -1.95
CA LEU A 121 3.04 8.56 -1.96
C LEU A 121 2.68 7.63 -3.12
N GLY A 122 3.57 7.47 -4.10
CA GLY A 122 3.32 6.68 -5.31
C GLY A 122 3.22 5.18 -5.05
N ALA A 123 3.69 4.69 -3.90
CA ALA A 123 3.53 3.30 -3.49
C ALA A 123 2.97 3.26 -2.05
N PRO A 124 1.68 3.57 -1.85
CA PRO A 124 1.09 3.71 -0.51
C PRO A 124 1.18 2.41 0.32
N TRP A 125 1.26 1.28 -0.37
CA TRP A 125 1.32 -0.06 0.21
C TRP A 125 2.74 -0.51 0.58
N LEU A 126 3.79 0.19 0.13
CA LEU A 126 5.17 -0.26 0.28
C LEU A 126 5.59 -0.41 1.75
N THR A 127 5.21 0.55 2.60
CA THR A 127 5.47 0.52 4.04
C THR A 127 4.89 -0.73 4.70
N LEU A 128 3.68 -1.12 4.27
CA LEU A 128 2.99 -2.30 4.78
C LEU A 128 3.67 -3.60 4.34
N VAL A 129 4.10 -3.67 3.07
CA VAL A 129 4.87 -4.81 2.55
C VAL A 129 6.19 -4.97 3.29
N CYS A 130 6.90 -3.88 3.51
CA CYS A 130 8.14 -3.87 4.28
C CYS A 130 7.90 -4.36 5.72
N HIS A 131 6.82 -3.92 6.35
CA HIS A 131 6.45 -4.35 7.70
C HIS A 131 6.15 -5.86 7.76
N LEU A 132 5.31 -6.37 6.85
CA LEU A 132 4.98 -7.80 6.79
C LEU A 132 6.22 -8.66 6.52
N ARG A 133 7.11 -8.23 5.61
CA ARG A 133 8.40 -8.91 5.36
C ARG A 133 9.30 -8.92 6.60
N TRP A 134 9.33 -7.83 7.35
CA TRP A 134 10.12 -7.75 8.58
C TRP A 134 9.57 -8.69 9.66
N LEU A 135 8.24 -8.79 9.80
CA LEU A 135 7.61 -9.77 10.69
C LEU A 135 7.97 -11.22 10.31
N THR A 136 8.00 -11.55 9.02
CA THR A 136 8.42 -12.89 8.56
C THR A 136 9.89 -13.19 8.89
N LYS A 137 10.76 -12.18 8.95
CA LYS A 137 12.20 -12.37 9.23
C LYS A 137 12.53 -12.47 10.72
N LYS A 138 11.77 -11.80 11.59
CA LYS A 138 12.08 -11.73 13.03
C LYS A 138 11.96 -13.07 13.76
N GLU A 139 11.06 -13.95 13.34
CA GLU A 139 10.91 -15.29 13.94
C GLU A 139 11.90 -16.34 13.41
N VAL A 140 12.75 -16.01 12.43
CA VAL A 140 13.80 -16.94 11.96
C VAL A 140 15.04 -16.89 12.88
N VAL A 141 15.10 -15.93 13.80
CA VAL A 141 16.26 -15.65 14.66
C VAL A 141 16.04 -16.08 16.12
N GLU A 142 14.83 -16.51 16.49
CA GLU A 142 14.53 -17.18 17.76
C GLU A 142 14.36 -18.70 17.54
#